data_AF-A0A7X6UPN9-F1
#
_entry.id   AF-A0A7X6UPN9-F1
#
_cell.length_a   1.000
_cell.length_b   1.000
_cell.length_c   1.000
_cell.angle_alpha   90.00
_cell.angle_beta   90.00
_cell.angle_gamma   90.00
#
_symmetry.space_group_name_H-M   'P 1'
#
loop_
_entity.id
_entity.type
_entity.pdbx_description
1 polymer ?
#
loop_
_entity_poly.entity_id
_entity_poly.type
_entity_poly.pdbx_seq_one_letter_code
_entity_poly.pdbx_strand_id
1 'polypeptide(L)'
;LERTVTGYFDYIEDLIERENTFTMEDFSESINAFLAFRKYEILRDKGRISAHDAKAKAEAEYDVFNKTQRLTSDFDREVKKLLKKGGDVDE
;
A
#
# COMPACT_ATOMS: atom_id res chain seq x y z
N LEU A 1 4.39 5.01 13.14
CA LEU A 1 4.43 4.51 11.75
C LEU A 1 4.35 5.66 10.75
N GLU A 2 3.38 6.58 10.89
CA GLU A 2 3.23 7.74 9.99
C GLU A 2 4.51 8.59 9.84
N ARG A 3 5.22 8.90 10.94
CA ARG A 3 6.48 9.68 10.90
C ARG A 3 7.65 8.99 10.18
N THR A 4 7.58 7.67 9.97
CA THR A 4 8.62 6.93 9.24
C THR A 4 8.36 6.97 7.73
N VAL A 5 7.09 6.94 7.35
CA VAL A 5 6.65 7.02 5.95
C VAL A 5 6.86 8.43 5.40
N THR A 6 6.35 9.45 6.08
CA THR A 6 6.56 10.86 5.68
C THR A 6 8.04 11.19 5.59
N GLY A 7 8.83 10.82 6.61
CA GLY A 7 10.26 11.11 6.61
C GLY A 7 11.08 10.31 5.59
N TYR A 8 10.54 9.22 5.01
CA TYR A 8 11.16 8.59 3.86
C TYR A 8 10.85 9.39 2.60
N PHE A 9 9.59 9.79 2.39
CA PHE A 9 9.18 10.62 1.26
C PHE A 9 9.96 11.94 1.19
N ASP A 10 10.14 12.65 2.31
CA ASP A 10 10.97 13.87 2.36
C ASP A 10 12.42 13.59 1.90
N TYR A 11 12.99 12.44 2.29
CA TYR A 11 14.36 12.05 1.93
C TYR A 11 14.54 11.72 0.45
N ILE A 12 13.59 10.99 -0.16
CA ILE A 12 13.65 10.68 -1.59
C ILE A 12 13.27 11.89 -2.46
N GLU A 13 12.41 12.80 -1.97
CA GLU A 13 12.10 14.06 -2.66
C GLU A 13 13.37 14.91 -2.83
N ASP A 14 14.16 15.08 -1.77
CA ASP A 14 15.48 15.75 -1.82
C ASP A 14 16.48 15.10 -2.83
N LEU A 15 16.38 13.78 -3.03
CA LEU A 15 17.24 13.02 -3.95
C LEU A 15 16.81 13.18 -5.41
N ILE A 16 15.50 13.19 -5.66
CA ILE A 16 14.89 13.36 -6.99
C ILE A 16 15.01 14.81 -7.45
N GLU A 17 14.85 15.78 -6.56
CA GLU A 17 15.04 17.21 -6.85
C GLU A 17 16.47 17.54 -7.33
N ARG A 18 17.45 16.68 -6.99
CA ARG A 18 18.83 16.77 -7.46
C ARG A 18 19.07 16.08 -8.80
N GLU A 19 18.00 15.73 -9.53
CA GLU A 19 18.01 15.07 -10.85
C GLU A 19 18.77 13.74 -10.89
N ASN A 20 18.90 13.04 -9.75
CA ASN A 20 19.40 11.67 -9.77
C ASN A 20 18.31 10.75 -10.31
N THR A 21 18.57 10.15 -11.47
CA THR A 21 17.74 9.08 -12.01
C THR A 21 17.85 7.86 -11.11
N PHE A 22 16.72 7.38 -10.59
CA PHE A 22 16.62 6.16 -9.80
C PHE A 22 16.04 5.02 -10.64
N THR A 23 16.66 3.84 -10.59
CA THR A 23 16.00 2.60 -11.00
C THR A 23 15.13 2.06 -9.86
N MET A 24 14.27 1.08 -10.16
CA MET A 24 13.47 0.42 -9.12
C MET A 24 14.34 -0.38 -8.16
N GLU A 25 15.47 -0.94 -8.61
CA GLU A 25 16.49 -1.53 -7.74
C GLU A 25 17.07 -0.49 -6.78
N ASP A 26 17.53 0.66 -7.28
CA ASP A 26 18.11 1.74 -6.44
C ASP A 26 17.10 2.23 -5.40
N PHE A 27 15.82 2.28 -5.77
CA PHE A 27 14.73 2.65 -4.88
C PHE A 27 14.54 1.63 -3.74
N SER A 28 14.67 0.34 -4.03
CA SER A 28 14.61 -0.71 -3.02
C SER A 28 15.79 -0.62 -2.04
N GLU A 29 16.99 -0.36 -2.56
CA GLU A 29 18.19 -0.19 -1.75
C GLU A 29 18.11 1.04 -0.83
N SER A 30 17.57 2.16 -1.32
CA SER A 30 17.42 3.38 -0.52
C SER A 30 16.43 3.21 0.65
N ILE A 31 15.34 2.45 0.45
CA ILE A 31 14.43 2.06 1.55
C ILE A 31 15.20 1.29 2.63
N ASN A 32 15.99 0.30 2.23
CA ASN A 32 16.75 -0.51 3.17
C ASN A 32 17.79 0.33 3.93
N ALA A 33 18.48 1.24 3.24
CA ALA A 33 19.43 2.16 3.85
C ALA A 33 18.76 3.09 4.87
N PHE A 34 17.59 3.65 4.53
CA PHE A 34 16.81 4.52 5.41
C PHE A 34 16.35 3.80 6.68
N LEU A 35 15.83 2.57 6.53
CA LEU A 35 15.41 1.74 7.66
C LEU A 35 16.61 1.36 8.56
N ALA A 36 17.74 0.98 7.97
CA ALA A 36 18.96 0.65 8.70
C ALA A 36 19.52 1.86 9.47
N PHE A 37 19.52 3.05 8.84
CA PHE A 37 19.93 4.30 9.49
C PHE A 37 19.08 4.60 10.73
N ARG A 38 17.77 4.35 10.66
CA ARG A 38 16.85 4.48 11.80
C ARG A 38 16.90 3.29 12.78
N LYS A 39 17.85 2.37 12.61
CA LYS A 39 18.04 1.16 13.44
C LYS A 39 16.85 0.19 13.45
N TYR A 40 16.09 0.14 12.36
CA TYR A 40 15.11 -0.93 12.14
C TYR A 40 15.80 -2.19 11.61
N GLU A 41 15.27 -3.36 11.98
CA GLU A 41 15.71 -4.62 11.41
C GLU A 41 15.18 -4.77 9.98
N ILE A 42 16.09 -4.96 9.02
CA ILE A 42 15.75 -5.21 7.63
C ILE A 42 15.32 -6.66 7.47
N LEU A 43 14.14 -6.85 6.88
CA LEU A 43 13.62 -8.17 6.57
C LEU A 43 14.42 -8.77 5.40
N ARG A 44 15.25 -9.77 5.67
CA ARG A 44 16.12 -10.39 4.64
C ARG A 44 15.42 -11.44 3.78
N ASP A 45 14.38 -12.07 4.32
CA ASP A 45 13.64 -13.16 3.69
C ASP A 45 12.13 -12.88 3.71
N LYS A 46 11.29 -13.89 3.41
CA LYS A 46 9.81 -13.79 3.44
C LYS A 46 9.22 -13.52 4.84
N GLY A 47 10.05 -13.27 5.83
CA GLY A 47 9.67 -13.12 7.23
C GLY A 47 9.09 -14.40 7.83
N ARG A 48 8.45 -14.26 8.99
CA ARG A 48 7.77 -15.37 9.69
C ARG A 48 6.27 -15.38 9.43
N ILE A 49 5.73 -14.32 8.85
CA ILE A 49 4.29 -14.10 8.66
C ILE A 49 3.95 -14.51 7.23
N SER A 50 2.96 -15.40 7.09
CA SER A 50 2.49 -15.80 5.77
C SER A 50 1.74 -14.65 5.08
N ALA A 51 1.67 -14.67 3.75
CA ALA A 51 0.89 -13.69 3.00
C ALA A 51 -0.59 -13.66 3.42
N HIS A 52 -1.14 -14.82 3.79
CA HIS A 52 -2.51 -14.94 4.31
C HIS A 52 -2.67 -14.14 5.61
N ASP A 53 -1.76 -14.33 6.56
CA ASP A 53 -1.84 -13.68 7.87
C ASP A 53 -1.59 -12.18 7.78
N ALA A 54 -0.69 -11.76 6.88
CA ALA A 54 -0.47 -10.35 6.57
C ALA A 54 -1.73 -9.69 6.01
N LYS A 55 -2.44 -10.38 5.10
CA LYS A 55 -3.70 -9.90 4.51
C LYS A 55 -4.82 -9.80 5.55
N ALA A 56 -5.00 -10.84 6.36
CA ALA A 56 -5.99 -10.83 7.44
C ALA A 56 -5.73 -9.69 8.44
N LYS A 57 -4.47 -9.42 8.77
CA LYS A 57 -4.11 -8.28 9.62
C LYS A 57 -4.44 -6.94 8.94
N ALA A 58 -4.10 -6.78 7.67
CA ALA A 58 -4.38 -5.54 6.94
C ALA A 58 -5.89 -5.26 6.85
N GLU A 59 -6.71 -6.29 6.60
CA GLU A 59 -8.18 -6.18 6.59
C GLU A 59 -8.72 -5.77 7.97
N ALA A 60 -8.25 -6.41 9.05
CA ALA A 60 -8.67 -6.07 10.40
C ALA A 60 -8.30 -4.63 10.82
N GLU A 61 -7.08 -4.18 10.48
CA GLU A 61 -6.68 -2.79 10.72
C GLU A 61 -7.53 -1.83 9.87
N TYR A 62 -7.77 -2.16 8.59
CA TYR A 62 -8.64 -1.38 7.72
C TYR A 62 -10.04 -1.20 8.32
N ASP A 63 -10.66 -2.26 8.84
CA ASP A 63 -11.97 -2.17 9.49
C ASP A 63 -11.97 -1.26 10.73
N VAL A 64 -10.88 -1.26 11.50
CA VAL A 64 -10.71 -0.38 12.67
C VAL A 64 -10.55 1.09 12.26
N PHE A 65 -9.86 1.38 11.17
CA PHE A 65 -9.59 2.75 10.72
C PHE A 65 -10.69 3.29 9.78
N ASN A 66 -11.40 2.43 9.06
CA ASN A 66 -12.37 2.81 8.04
C ASN A 66 -13.81 3.00 8.58
N LYS A 67 -13.96 3.53 9.80
CA LYS A 67 -15.27 3.63 10.46
C LYS A 67 -16.27 4.58 9.79
N THR A 68 -15.80 5.51 8.97
CA THR A 68 -16.62 6.64 8.48
C THR A 68 -16.67 6.79 6.97
N GLN A 69 -15.89 6.03 6.19
CA GLN A 69 -15.98 6.12 4.73
C GLN A 69 -17.09 5.22 4.20
N ARG A 70 -18.26 5.82 4.00
CA ARG A 70 -19.22 5.31 3.01
C ARG A 70 -18.75 5.67 1.60
N LEU A 71 -17.55 5.25 1.20
CA LEU A 71 -17.15 5.34 -0.20
C LEU A 71 -17.87 4.24 -0.95
N THR A 72 -18.94 4.61 -1.65
CA THR A 72 -19.38 3.77 -2.76
C THR A 72 -18.42 4.08 -3.89
N SER A 73 -17.46 3.20 -4.15
CA SER A 73 -16.55 3.39 -5.28
C SER A 73 -17.39 3.52 -6.56
N ASP A 74 -16.99 4.44 -7.43
CA ASP A 74 -17.53 4.54 -8.78
C ASP A 74 -17.39 3.21 -9.54
N PHE A 75 -16.32 2.46 -9.26
CA PHE A 75 -16.15 1.08 -9.70
C PHE A 75 -17.25 0.15 -9.16
N ASP A 76 -17.50 0.13 -7.84
CA ASP A 76 -18.58 -0.68 -7.24
C ASP A 76 -19.95 -0.34 -7.82
N ARG A 77 -20.16 0.94 -8.13
CA ARG A 77 -21.39 1.44 -8.72
C ARG A 77 -21.55 0.95 -10.15
N GLU A 78 -20.47 0.89 -10.92
CA GLU A 78 -20.50 0.42 -12.30
C GLU A 78 -20.57 -1.11 -12.39
N VAL A 79 -19.89 -1.83 -11.51
CA VAL A 79 -20.02 -3.29 -11.37
C VAL A 79 -21.46 -3.68 -11.00
N LYS A 80 -22.09 -2.97 -10.05
CA LYS A 80 -23.51 -3.22 -9.71
C LYS A 80 -24.46 -2.98 -10.89
N LYS A 81 -24.21 -1.98 -11.74
CA LYS A 81 -25.00 -1.76 -12.96
C LYS A 81 -24.82 -2.88 -13.96
N LEU A 82 -23.58 -3.35 -14.17
CA LEU A 82 -23.30 -4.47 -15.07
C LEU A 82 -23.96 -5.77 -14.59
N LEU A 83 -23.91 -6.05 -13.28
CA LEU A 83 -24.55 -7.22 -12.67
C LEU A 83 -26.08 -7.15 -12.72
N LYS A 84 -26.69 -5.97 -12.51
CA LYS A 84 -28.14 -5.79 -12.69
C LYS A 84 -28.58 -5.97 -14.13
N LYS A 85 -27.80 -5.46 -15.10
CA LYS A 85 -28.11 -5.57 -16.52
C LYS A 85 -28.00 -7.02 -17.05
N GLY A 86 -27.23 -7.87 -16.38
CA GLY A 86 -27.13 -9.30 -16.70
C GLY A 86 -28.22 -10.18 -16.07
N GLY A 87 -29.07 -9.63 -15.19
CA GLY A 87 -30.17 -10.36 -14.54
C GLY A 87 -31.54 -10.17 -15.18
N ASP A 88 -31.69 -9.21 -16.10
CA ASP A 88 -32.94 -8.94 -16.84
C ASP A 88 -32.95 -9.64 -18.23
N VAL A 89 -32.15 -10.69 -18.40
CA VAL A 89 -32.18 -11.57 -19.58
C VAL A 89 -32.38 -12.99 -19.05
N ASP A 90 -33.58 -13.28 -18.56
CA ASP A 90 -34.24 -14.59 -18.56
C ASP A 90 -35.56 -14.49 -17.77
N GLU A 91 -36.58 -13.86 -18.38
CA GLU A 91 -37.98 -14.34 -18.37
C GLU A 91 -38.74 -13.81 -19.58
#